data_AF-A0A2X1AAW0-F1
#
_entry.id   AF-A0A2X1AAW0-F1
#
_cell.length_a   1.000
_cell.length_b   1.000
_cell.length_c   1.000
_cell.angle_alpha   90.00
_cell.angle_beta   90.00
_cell.angle_gamma   90.00
#
_symmetry.space_group_name_H-M   'P 1'
#
loop_
_entity.id
_entity.type
_entity.pdbx_description
1 polymer ?
#
loop_
_entity_poly.entity_id
_entity_poly.type
_entity_poly.pdbx_seq_one_letter_code
_entity_poly.pdbx_strand_id
1 'polypeptide(L)'
;MTKNEIKAINKKDFAIVFSVKNANPNGDPNNGNRPRQSPFDSIGEISDVAIKRKIRNRFMDYDQDIFVQSEDRTNDGFKSLKDRADSIVGLKGADSETYKKIACETWIDVRTFGQVFSFKGDKNDSVSVGVRGPVAIQSAFSVHPIEITSTKITKSVNLVTSNKKHLIRWAKNIV
;
A
#
# COMPACT_ATOMS: atom_id res chain seq x y z
N MET A 1 -19.16 -5.70 43.79
CA MET A 1 -19.29 -6.05 42.36
C MET A 1 -19.20 -4.74 41.59
N THR A 2 -18.25 -4.43 40.73
CA THR A 2 -17.03 -5.08 40.22
C THR A 2 -16.10 -3.91 39.88
N LYS A 3 -14.83 -3.97 40.29
CA LYS A 3 -13.81 -3.04 39.84
C LYS A 3 -13.74 -3.16 38.32
N ASN A 4 -14.08 -2.09 37.60
CA ASN A 4 -13.73 -1.99 36.18
C ASN A 4 -12.21 -1.89 36.11
N GLU A 5 -11.56 -3.05 35.97
CA GLU A 5 -10.17 -3.11 35.54
C GLU A 5 -10.11 -2.44 34.17
N ILE A 6 -9.55 -1.23 34.15
CA ILE A 6 -8.99 -0.66 32.93
C ILE A 6 -7.90 -1.63 32.53
N LYS A 7 -8.22 -2.53 31.59
CA LYS A 7 -7.23 -3.43 30.98
C LYS A 7 -6.14 -2.53 30.43
N ALA A 8 -4.99 -2.50 31.10
CA ALA A 8 -3.84 -1.73 30.66
C ALA A 8 -3.57 -2.13 29.20
N ILE A 9 -3.80 -1.20 28.28
CA ILE A 9 -3.49 -1.39 26.87
C ILE A 9 -1.98 -1.62 26.84
N ASN A 10 -1.56 -2.86 26.58
CA ASN A 10 -0.16 -3.24 26.52
C ASN A 10 0.44 -2.65 25.25
N LYS A 11 0.64 -1.32 25.25
CA LYS A 11 1.19 -0.58 24.14
C LYS A 11 2.56 -1.17 23.81
N LYS A 12 2.73 -1.57 22.56
CA LYS A 12 3.98 -2.11 22.05
C LYS A 12 4.63 -1.07 21.17
N ASP A 13 5.86 -0.72 21.52
CA ASP A 13 6.75 0.00 20.63
C ASP A 13 7.70 -1.02 19.99
N PHE A 14 8.04 -0.81 18.72
CA PHE A 14 8.90 -1.71 17.96
C PHE A 14 9.77 -0.89 17.01
N ALA A 15 10.94 -1.45 16.68
CA ALA A 15 11.82 -0.93 15.65
C ALA A 15 12.00 -2.01 14.58
N ILE A 16 11.97 -1.60 13.31
CA ILE A 16 12.21 -2.50 12.17
C ILE A 16 13.49 -2.04 11.48
N VAL A 17 14.44 -2.96 11.36
CA VAL A 17 15.66 -2.76 10.58
C VAL A 17 15.64 -3.75 9.42
N PHE A 18 15.86 -3.26 8.22
CA PHE A 18 15.94 -4.08 7.02
C PHE A 18 16.97 -3.52 6.05
N SER A 19 17.52 -4.38 5.21
CA SER A 19 18.49 -4.01 4.17
C SER A 19 17.89 -4.17 2.79
N VAL A 20 18.31 -3.33 1.86
CA VAL A 20 17.96 -3.41 0.44
C VAL A 20 19.26 -3.51 -0.34
N LYS A 21 19.33 -4.45 -1.28
CA LYS A 21 20.52 -4.67 -2.11
C LYS A 21 20.13 -4.54 -3.58
N ASN A 22 20.83 -3.68 -4.31
CA ASN A 22 20.69 -3.50 -5.76
C ASN A 22 19.23 -3.34 -6.24
N ALA A 23 18.42 -2.60 -5.48
CA ALA A 23 17.00 -2.43 -5.76
C ALA A 23 16.53 -1.03 -5.39
N ASN A 24 15.41 -0.63 -5.98
CA ASN A 24 14.69 0.58 -5.61
C ASN A 24 13.55 0.22 -4.63
N PRO A 25 13.70 0.49 -3.32
CA PRO A 25 12.70 0.07 -2.34
C PRO A 25 11.44 0.94 -2.33
N ASN A 26 11.58 2.21 -2.72
CA ASN A 26 10.51 3.20 -2.77
C ASN A 26 10.86 4.30 -3.78
N GLY A 27 10.23 4.24 -4.95
CA GLY A 27 10.45 5.20 -6.01
C GLY A 27 9.75 6.54 -5.77
N ASP A 28 10.40 7.62 -6.21
CA ASP A 28 9.85 8.96 -6.21
C ASP A 28 9.13 9.26 -7.53
N PRO A 29 7.79 9.40 -7.54
CA PRO A 29 7.04 9.72 -8.75
C PRO A 29 7.42 11.09 -9.33
N ASN A 30 7.92 12.01 -8.50
CA ASN A 30 8.31 13.36 -8.94
C ASN A 30 9.76 13.41 -9.48
N ASN A 31 10.55 12.35 -9.27
CA ASN A 31 11.96 12.29 -9.65
C ASN A 31 12.27 11.03 -10.50
N GLY A 32 11.41 10.76 -11.49
CA GLY A 32 11.64 9.70 -12.48
C GLY A 32 11.71 8.29 -11.87
N ASN A 33 10.98 8.04 -10.79
CA ASN A 33 10.96 6.77 -10.06
C ASN A 33 12.33 6.36 -9.48
N ARG A 34 13.25 7.30 -9.22
CA ARG A 34 14.48 7.03 -8.48
C ARG A 34 14.17 6.72 -7.01
N PRO A 35 15.04 5.98 -6.28
CA PRO A 35 14.91 5.87 -4.83
C PRO A 35 14.76 7.25 -4.19
N ARG A 36 13.81 7.39 -3.26
CA ARG A 36 13.64 8.64 -2.51
C ARG A 36 14.86 8.93 -1.65
N GLN A 37 15.23 10.21 -1.62
CA GLN A 37 16.37 10.72 -0.87
C GLN A 37 16.01 12.08 -0.26
N SER A 38 16.39 12.31 0.99
CA SER A 38 16.30 13.62 1.63
C SER A 38 17.19 14.62 0.87
N PRO A 39 16.69 15.80 0.47
CA PRO A 39 17.44 16.76 -0.35
C PRO A 39 18.74 17.28 0.29
N PHE A 40 18.84 17.23 1.62
CA PHE A 40 19.93 17.87 2.36
C PHE A 40 21.05 16.89 2.74
N ASP A 41 20.68 15.70 3.23
CA ASP A 41 21.63 14.80 3.87
C ASP A 41 21.94 13.53 3.05
N SER A 42 21.38 13.44 1.84
CA SER A 42 21.51 12.25 0.99
C SER A 42 21.02 10.94 1.64
N ILE A 43 20.24 11.04 2.71
CA ILE A 43 19.64 9.90 3.43
C ILE A 43 18.51 9.31 2.60
N GLY A 44 18.54 8.00 2.40
CA GLY A 44 17.48 7.27 1.71
C GLY A 44 16.22 7.22 2.56
N GLU A 45 15.06 7.41 1.92
CA GLU A 45 13.76 7.41 2.59
C GLU A 45 12.85 6.33 2.01
N ILE A 46 12.15 5.63 2.90
CA ILE A 46 11.01 4.78 2.55
C ILE A 46 9.82 5.29 3.33
N SER A 47 8.82 5.81 2.62
CA SER A 47 7.63 6.39 3.25
C SER A 47 6.82 5.33 3.98
N ASP A 48 6.14 5.76 5.04
CA ASP A 48 5.23 4.91 5.80
C ASP A 48 4.15 4.28 4.91
N VAL A 49 3.62 5.00 3.94
CA VAL A 49 2.62 4.49 2.98
C VAL A 49 3.21 3.36 2.13
N ALA A 50 4.47 3.47 1.69
CA ALA A 50 5.15 2.41 0.95
C ALA A 50 5.37 1.16 1.81
N ILE A 51 5.73 1.32 3.08
CA ILE A 51 5.87 0.21 4.04
C ILE A 51 4.52 -0.45 4.28
N LYS A 52 3.48 0.35 4.57
CA LYS A 52 2.11 -0.15 4.76
C LYS A 52 1.60 -0.89 3.51
N ARG A 53 1.96 -0.45 2.30
CA ARG A 53 1.64 -1.17 1.06
C ARG A 53 2.32 -2.54 0.99
N LYS A 54 3.61 -2.64 1.36
CA LYS A 54 4.31 -3.95 1.42
C LYS A 54 3.69 -4.88 2.46
N ILE A 55 3.24 -4.35 3.60
CA ILE A 55 2.53 -5.13 4.62
C ILE A 55 1.15 -5.58 4.11
N ARG A 56 0.37 -4.70 3.49
CA ARG A 56 -0.91 -5.05 2.84
C ARG A 56 -0.73 -6.15 1.80
N ASN A 57 0.29 -6.01 0.95
CA ASN A 57 0.65 -7.02 -0.03
C ASN A 57 0.93 -8.37 0.62
N ARG A 58 1.64 -8.37 1.77
CA ARG A 58 1.90 -9.58 2.54
C ARG A 58 0.64 -10.17 3.19
N PHE A 59 -0.31 -9.33 3.63
CA PHE A 59 -1.61 -9.81 4.10
C PHE A 59 -2.39 -10.54 3.00
N MET A 60 -2.38 -10.01 1.77
CA MET A 60 -2.98 -10.70 0.62
C MET A 60 -2.28 -12.04 0.32
N ASP A 61 -0.95 -12.10 0.46
CA ASP A 61 -0.19 -13.35 0.30
C ASP A 61 -0.53 -14.41 1.37
N TYR A 62 -1.18 -14.00 2.46
CA TYR A 62 -1.70 -14.87 3.53
C TYR A 62 -3.23 -15.01 3.48
N ASP A 63 -3.82 -14.79 2.31
CA ASP A 63 -5.26 -14.92 2.06
C ASP A 63 -6.13 -14.09 3.03
N GLN A 64 -5.62 -12.92 3.45
CA GLN A 64 -6.38 -11.97 4.25
C GLN A 64 -6.98 -10.89 3.37
N ASP A 65 -8.25 -10.56 3.63
CA ASP A 65 -8.96 -9.50 2.94
C ASP A 65 -8.46 -8.12 3.37
N ILE A 66 -8.11 -7.29 2.39
CA ILE A 66 -7.73 -5.89 2.61
C ILE A 66 -8.65 -4.96 1.84
N PHE A 67 -8.89 -3.78 2.40
CA PHE A 67 -9.73 -2.77 1.81
C PHE A 67 -9.03 -1.96 0.71
N VAL A 68 -7.76 -1.62 0.89
CA VAL A 68 -7.01 -0.79 -0.08
C VAL A 68 -6.09 -1.66 -0.94
N GLN A 69 -6.65 -2.19 -2.02
CA GLN A 69 -5.94 -2.99 -3.02
C GLN A 69 -5.33 -2.11 -4.13
N SER A 70 -4.25 -2.57 -4.75
CA SER A 70 -3.69 -1.94 -5.96
C SER A 70 -4.27 -2.59 -7.20
N GLU A 71 -4.36 -1.85 -8.30
CA GLU A 71 -4.97 -2.33 -9.54
C GLU A 71 -4.29 -3.60 -10.08
N ASP A 72 -2.97 -3.67 -9.99
CA ASP A 72 -2.15 -4.81 -10.41
C ASP A 72 -2.27 -6.05 -9.53
N ARG A 73 -2.85 -5.92 -8.33
CA ARG A 73 -3.00 -7.01 -7.35
C ARG A 73 -4.43 -7.30 -6.95
N THR A 74 -5.41 -6.56 -7.48
CA THR A 74 -6.80 -6.69 -7.04
C THR A 74 -7.31 -8.11 -7.28
N ASN A 75 -7.99 -8.70 -6.30
CA ASN A 75 -8.44 -10.10 -6.34
C ASN A 75 -9.95 -10.28 -6.18
N ASP A 76 -10.70 -9.17 -6.01
CA ASP A 76 -12.13 -9.18 -5.71
C ASP A 76 -13.01 -8.58 -6.82
N GLY A 77 -12.39 -8.05 -7.89
CA GLY A 77 -13.09 -7.50 -9.04
C GLY A 77 -13.75 -6.13 -8.82
N PHE A 78 -13.61 -5.51 -7.65
CA PHE A 78 -14.18 -4.19 -7.40
C PHE A 78 -13.33 -3.08 -8.06
N LYS A 79 -14.02 -2.12 -8.69
CA LYS A 79 -13.38 -1.00 -9.40
C LYS A 79 -13.16 0.22 -8.53
N SER A 80 -13.85 0.32 -7.40
CA SER A 80 -13.70 1.42 -6.46
C SER A 80 -13.82 0.96 -5.01
N LEU A 81 -13.26 1.76 -4.10
CA LEU A 81 -13.40 1.54 -2.65
C LEU A 81 -14.86 1.62 -2.19
N LYS A 82 -15.68 2.41 -2.89
CA LYS A 82 -17.11 2.51 -2.62
C LYS A 82 -17.83 1.21 -2.98
N ASP A 83 -17.59 0.68 -4.18
CA ASP A 83 -18.21 -0.59 -4.61
C ASP A 83 -17.83 -1.73 -3.67
N ARG A 84 -16.56 -1.77 -3.24
CA ARG A 84 -16.08 -2.74 -2.24
C ARG A 84 -16.81 -2.59 -0.91
N ALA A 85 -16.99 -1.36 -0.41
CA ALA A 85 -17.72 -1.12 0.83
C ALA A 85 -19.21 -1.47 0.72
N ASP A 86 -19.86 -1.10 -0.38
CA ASP A 86 -21.27 -1.34 -0.64
C ASP A 86 -21.58 -2.84 -0.88
N SER A 87 -20.57 -3.64 -1.25
CA SER A 87 -20.71 -5.09 -1.43
C SER A 87 -20.89 -5.87 -0.13
N ILE A 88 -20.47 -5.30 1.00
CA ILE A 88 -20.55 -5.97 2.29
C ILE A 88 -21.92 -5.74 2.90
N VAL A 89 -22.63 -6.85 3.12
CA VAL A 89 -23.94 -6.84 3.75
C VAL A 89 -23.85 -6.22 5.14
N GLY A 90 -24.72 -5.25 5.41
CA GLY A 90 -24.80 -4.61 6.73
C GLY A 90 -23.87 -3.41 6.92
N LEU A 91 -23.00 -3.05 5.96
CA LEU A 91 -22.30 -1.76 6.03
C LEU A 91 -23.21 -0.60 5.61
N LYS A 92 -24.04 -0.81 4.60
CA LYS A 92 -24.96 0.23 4.11
C LYS A 92 -26.06 0.51 5.14
N GLY A 93 -26.17 1.77 5.57
CA GLY A 93 -27.16 2.20 6.55
C GLY A 93 -26.88 1.78 8.00
N ALA A 94 -25.72 1.17 8.28
CA ALA A 94 -25.30 0.91 9.66
C ALA A 94 -24.98 2.20 10.42
N ASP A 95 -25.19 2.17 11.73
CA ASP A 95 -24.68 3.20 12.62
C ASP A 95 -23.14 3.21 12.62
N SER A 96 -22.55 4.32 13.07
CA SER A 96 -21.10 4.51 13.03
C SER A 96 -20.32 3.41 13.76
N GLU A 97 -20.84 2.84 14.85
CA GLU A 97 -20.11 1.86 15.64
C GLU A 97 -20.18 0.47 15.03
N THR A 98 -21.37 0.05 14.58
CA THR A 98 -21.54 -1.19 13.82
C THR A 98 -20.75 -1.15 12.51
N TYR A 99 -20.71 0.00 11.82
CA TYR A 99 -19.90 0.18 10.62
C TYR A 99 -18.42 -0.10 10.88
N LYS A 100 -17.84 0.50 11.93
CA LYS A 100 -16.44 0.27 12.30
C LYS A 100 -16.19 -1.20 12.64
N LYS A 101 -17.11 -1.84 13.38
CA LYS A 101 -16.98 -3.24 13.77
C LYS A 101 -16.94 -4.15 12.55
N ILE A 102 -17.92 -4.04 11.66
CA ILE A 102 -17.98 -4.84 10.43
C ILE A 102 -16.74 -4.56 9.58
N ALA A 103 -16.36 -3.30 9.37
CA ALA A 103 -15.19 -2.96 8.57
C ALA A 103 -13.87 -3.52 9.16
N CYS A 104 -13.72 -3.56 10.48
CA CYS A 104 -12.55 -4.13 11.16
C CYS A 104 -12.55 -5.67 11.17
N GLU A 105 -13.73 -6.30 11.11
CA GLU A 105 -13.87 -7.75 11.00
C GLU A 105 -13.57 -8.22 9.56
N THR A 106 -14.05 -7.47 8.56
CA THR A 106 -13.85 -7.78 7.14
C THR A 106 -12.44 -7.48 6.67
N TRP A 107 -11.86 -6.33 6.99
CA TRP A 107 -10.58 -5.90 6.40
C TRP A 107 -9.48 -5.72 7.44
N ILE A 108 -8.43 -6.54 7.32
CA ILE A 108 -7.32 -6.52 8.27
C ILE A 108 -6.56 -5.19 8.24
N ASP A 109 -6.41 -4.56 7.07
CA ASP A 109 -5.67 -3.30 6.95
C ASP A 109 -6.43 -2.12 7.55
N VAL A 110 -7.76 -2.10 7.47
CA VAL A 110 -8.62 -1.14 8.16
C VAL A 110 -8.49 -1.31 9.67
N ARG A 111 -8.55 -2.55 10.16
CA ARG A 111 -8.36 -2.87 11.58
C ARG A 111 -6.97 -2.44 12.07
N THR A 112 -5.92 -2.64 11.27
CA THR A 112 -4.52 -2.42 11.67
C THR A 112 -4.10 -0.96 11.54
N PHE A 113 -4.36 -0.31 10.40
CA PHE A 113 -3.87 1.04 10.09
C PHE A 113 -4.95 2.12 10.19
N GLY A 114 -6.22 1.73 10.21
CA GLY A 114 -7.35 2.66 10.11
C GLY A 114 -7.66 3.05 8.67
N GLN A 115 -8.85 3.61 8.48
CA GLN A 115 -9.35 4.12 7.21
C GLN A 115 -10.41 5.18 7.48
N VAL A 116 -10.40 6.24 6.67
CA VAL A 116 -11.50 7.20 6.61
C VAL A 116 -12.41 6.80 5.45
N PHE A 117 -13.63 6.42 5.77
CA PHE A 117 -14.69 6.17 4.80
C PHE A 117 -15.45 7.47 4.61
N SER A 118 -15.21 8.14 3.48
CA SER A 118 -15.90 9.37 3.09
C SER A 118 -16.48 9.18 1.71
N PHE A 119 -17.72 8.70 1.65
CA PHE A 119 -18.45 8.48 0.41
C PHE A 119 -19.53 9.55 0.26
N LYS A 120 -19.52 10.26 -0.88
CA LYS A 120 -20.62 11.17 -1.24
C LYS A 120 -21.81 10.33 -1.70
N GLY A 121 -22.98 10.62 -1.12
CA GLY A 121 -24.28 10.09 -1.54
C GLY A 121 -25.15 11.20 -2.10
N ASP A 122 -26.13 10.86 -2.94
CA ASP A 122 -26.88 11.85 -3.73
C ASP A 122 -27.99 12.58 -2.96
N LYS A 123 -28.54 12.03 -1.86
CA LYS A 123 -29.71 12.64 -1.16
C LYS A 123 -29.84 12.34 0.35
N ASN A 124 -28.76 12.36 1.14
CA ASN A 124 -28.63 12.09 2.60
C ASN A 124 -27.90 10.79 2.98
N ASP A 125 -27.39 10.03 2.01
CA ASP A 125 -26.62 8.79 2.23
C ASP A 125 -25.10 9.05 2.21
N SER A 126 -24.68 10.22 2.70
CA SER A 126 -23.26 10.56 2.81
C SER A 126 -22.68 9.90 4.07
N VAL A 127 -21.81 8.91 3.88
CA VAL A 127 -21.15 8.22 4.98
C VAL A 127 -19.79 8.88 5.24
N SER A 128 -19.61 9.38 6.46
CA SER A 128 -18.34 9.90 6.97
C SER A 128 -17.99 9.18 8.27
N VAL A 129 -17.28 8.06 8.16
CA VAL A 129 -16.89 7.22 9.30
C VAL A 129 -15.36 7.07 9.32
N GLY A 130 -14.74 7.51 10.41
CA GLY A 130 -13.31 7.33 10.64
C GLY A 130 -13.02 6.13 11.54
N VAL A 131 -12.28 5.16 11.03
CA VAL A 131 -11.67 4.07 11.82
C VAL A 131 -10.21 4.43 12.11
N ARG A 132 -9.80 4.35 13.39
CA ARG A 132 -8.40 4.50 13.80
C ARG A 132 -7.81 3.12 14.08
N GLY A 133 -6.73 2.77 13.39
CA GLY A 133 -5.99 1.54 13.66
C GLY A 133 -4.98 1.72 14.81
N PRO A 134 -4.63 0.64 15.53
CA PRO A 134 -3.68 0.69 16.64
C PRO A 134 -2.22 0.78 16.19
N VAL A 135 -1.90 0.48 14.92
CA VAL A 135 -0.51 0.43 14.42
C VAL A 135 -0.17 1.72 13.68
N ALA A 136 0.69 2.53 14.29
CA ALA A 136 1.35 3.65 13.64
C ALA A 136 2.74 3.23 13.14
N ILE A 137 3.00 3.46 11.86
CA ILE A 137 4.32 3.26 11.24
C ILE A 137 4.79 4.63 10.75
N GLN A 138 6.06 4.94 10.99
CA GLN A 138 6.72 6.14 10.49
C GLN A 138 7.59 5.80 9.26
N SER A 139 7.96 6.82 8.49
CA SER A 139 8.94 6.65 7.42
C SER A 139 10.24 6.06 7.97
N ALA A 140 10.84 5.16 7.21
CA ALA A 140 12.14 4.59 7.51
C ALA A 140 13.24 5.36 6.77
N PHE A 141 14.37 5.55 7.45
CA PHE A 141 15.52 6.27 6.94
C PHE A 141 16.75 5.38 6.94
N SER A 142 17.61 5.52 5.94
CA SER A 142 18.90 4.82 5.94
C SER A 142 19.80 5.36 7.04
N VAL A 143 20.62 4.48 7.63
CA VAL A 143 21.59 4.86 8.67
C VAL A 143 22.71 5.73 8.10
N HIS A 144 23.04 5.53 6.83
CA HIS A 144 24.07 6.26 6.11
C HIS A 144 23.50 6.87 4.82
N PRO A 145 24.12 7.93 4.28
CA PRO A 145 23.79 8.45 2.96
C PRO A 145 23.84 7.35 1.89
N ILE A 146 22.93 7.44 0.92
CA ILE A 146 22.86 6.50 -0.19
C ILE A 146 23.37 7.14 -1.48
N GLU A 147 23.96 6.31 -2.34
CA GLU A 147 24.32 6.69 -3.71
C GLU A 147 23.36 6.02 -4.69
N ILE A 148 22.75 6.82 -5.58
CA ILE A 148 21.80 6.32 -6.57
C ILE A 148 22.55 6.05 -7.87
N THR A 149 22.65 4.78 -8.25
CA THR A 149 23.24 4.37 -9.52
C THR A 149 22.17 4.15 -10.59
N SER A 150 22.41 4.68 -11.79
CA SER A 150 21.52 4.45 -12.94
C SER A 150 22.08 3.31 -13.79
N THR A 151 21.39 2.18 -13.79
CA THR A 151 21.74 1.03 -14.64
C THR A 151 20.89 1.05 -15.91
N LYS A 152 21.53 1.19 -17.07
CA LYS A 152 20.83 1.14 -18.37
C LYS A 152 20.68 -0.31 -18.82
N ILE A 153 19.49 -0.67 -19.28
CA ILE A 153 19.21 -1.95 -19.92
C ILE A 153 18.72 -1.72 -21.35
N THR A 154 19.09 -2.61 -22.26
CA THR A 154 18.64 -2.58 -23.67
C THR A 154 17.60 -3.67 -23.88
N LYS A 155 16.38 -3.28 -24.26
CA LYS A 155 15.30 -4.23 -24.59
C LYS A 155 15.24 -4.45 -26.10
N SER A 156 15.40 -5.69 -26.56
CA SER A 156 15.27 -6.07 -27.98
C SER A 156 13.86 -6.60 -28.28
N VAL A 157 12.84 -5.74 -28.19
CA VAL A 157 11.47 -6.09 -28.60
C VAL A 157 10.84 -4.97 -29.41
N ASN A 158 10.00 -5.32 -30.38
CA ASN A 158 9.17 -4.37 -31.10
C ASN A 158 7.83 -4.21 -30.35
N LEU A 159 7.48 -2.99 -29.97
CA LEU A 159 6.22 -2.69 -29.26
C LEU A 159 5.03 -2.53 -30.21
N VAL A 160 5.29 -2.30 -31.50
CA VAL A 160 4.28 -2.09 -32.53
C VAL A 160 4.62 -2.98 -33.73
N THR A 161 3.60 -3.64 -34.28
CA THR A 161 3.74 -4.39 -35.53
C THR A 161 3.99 -3.40 -36.67
N SER A 162 5.17 -3.46 -37.29
CA SER A 162 5.43 -2.72 -38.54
C SER A 162 5.16 -3.62 -39.75
N ASN A 163 4.72 -3.02 -40.87
CA ASN A 163 4.48 -3.74 -42.13
C ASN A 163 5.76 -4.32 -42.78
N LYS A 164 6.93 -4.15 -42.14
CA LYS A 164 8.18 -4.79 -42.55
C LYS A 164 8.40 -6.00 -41.65
N LYS A 165 8.63 -7.17 -42.25
CA LYS A 165 9.05 -8.40 -41.53
C LYS A 165 10.38 -8.17 -40.80
N HIS A 166 10.35 -7.59 -39.62
CA HIS A 166 11.46 -7.63 -38.69
C HIS A 166 11.33 -8.91 -37.88
N LEU A 167 11.90 -9.99 -38.41
CA LEU A 167 12.27 -11.16 -37.61
C LEU A 167 13.00 -10.65 -36.37
N ILE A 168 12.54 -11.08 -35.20
CA ILE A 168 13.19 -10.83 -33.90
C ILE A 168 14.64 -11.31 -34.04
N ARG A 169 15.55 -10.37 -34.31
CA ARG A 169 16.98 -10.66 -34.44
C ARG A 169 17.51 -10.66 -33.02
N TRP A 170 17.57 -11.85 -32.43
CA TRP A 170 18.39 -12.08 -31.25
C TRP A 170 19.78 -11.52 -31.55
N ALA A 171 20.24 -10.60 -30.71
CA ALA A 171 21.57 -10.04 -30.82
C ALA A 171 22.59 -11.18 -30.68
N LYS A 172 23.06 -11.69 -31.82
CA LYS A 172 24.39 -12.27 -31.90
C LYS A 172 25.34 -11.10 -31.66
N ASN A 173 26.22 -11.25 -30.67
CA ASN A 173 27.26 -10.33 -30.22
C ASN A 173 26.90 -9.55 -28.93
N ILE A 174 26.95 -10.28 -27.81
CA ILE A 174 27.56 -9.76 -26.59
C ILE A 174 28.94 -10.40 -26.54
N VAL A 175 29.98 -9.58 -26.70
CA VAL A 175 31.34 -9.85 -26.22
C VAL A 175 31.43 -9.18 -24.86
#